data_AF-W7BTZ9-F1
#
_entry.id   AF-W7BTZ9-F1
#
_cell.length_a   1.000
_cell.length_b   1.000
_cell.length_c   1.000
_cell.angle_alpha   90.00
_cell.angle_beta   90.00
_cell.angle_gamma   90.00
#
_symmetry.space_group_name_H-M   'P 1'
#
loop_
_entity.id
_entity.type
_entity.pdbx_description
1 polymer ?
#
loop_
_entity_poly.entity_id
_entity_poly.type
_entity_poly.pdbx_seq_one_letter_code
_entity_poly.pdbx_strand_id
1 'polypeptide(L)'
;MATDAVLALFANNNPSTNVLKLTTDQQAIDSAQQLVEAAVGVTEAVRANMQAAIVQAEGLLKVRNTPLDYSLFADDADITSTAITGIMGQGITSVRLLIDGAVKANGTLNADGSYSIPTNDFITQGSKVEVAGYNGTAEVARKNSKSQQQ
;
A
#
# COMPACT_ATOMS: atom_id res chain seq x y z
N MET A 1 20.74 5.31 1.39
CA MET A 1 20.97 6.71 0.95
C MET A 1 19.66 7.49 1.09
N ALA A 2 19.64 8.82 0.89
CA ALA A 2 18.42 9.63 1.04
C ALA A 2 17.23 9.08 0.23
N THR A 3 17.48 8.64 -1.00
CA THR A 3 16.47 7.99 -1.86
C THR A 3 15.83 6.79 -1.16
N ASP A 4 16.62 5.87 -0.60
CA ASP A 4 16.08 4.67 0.07
C ASP A 4 15.22 5.02 1.28
N ALA A 5 15.62 6.05 2.05
CA ALA A 5 14.87 6.50 3.21
C ALA A 5 13.49 7.06 2.80
N VAL A 6 13.45 7.88 1.74
CA VAL A 6 12.21 8.43 1.20
C VAL A 6 11.32 7.31 0.63
N LEU A 7 11.88 6.39 -0.15
CA LEU A 7 11.15 5.25 -0.70
C LEU A 7 10.59 4.37 0.42
N ALA A 8 11.37 4.12 1.47
CA ALA A 8 11.00 3.26 2.59
C ALA A 8 9.78 3.76 3.40
N LEU A 9 9.35 5.01 3.22
CA LEU A 9 8.12 5.54 3.82
C LEU A 9 6.85 4.90 3.24
N PHE A 10 6.93 4.42 2.00
CA PHE A 10 5.77 3.95 1.24
C PHE A 10 5.67 2.42 1.21
N ALA A 11 4.46 1.93 1.04
CA ALA A 11 4.20 0.51 0.81
C ALA A 11 5.04 0.01 -0.37
N ASN A 12 5.64 -1.17 -0.21
CA ASN A 12 6.60 -1.77 -1.16
C ASN A 12 7.72 -0.82 -1.62
N ASN A 13 8.15 0.10 -0.75
CA ASN A 13 9.17 1.10 -1.04
C ASN A 13 8.87 1.94 -2.30
N ASN A 14 7.59 2.20 -2.59
CA ASN A 14 7.18 2.81 -3.84
C ASN A 14 6.14 3.93 -3.61
N PRO A 15 6.51 5.21 -3.80
CA PRO A 15 5.58 6.35 -3.67
C PRO A 15 4.35 6.28 -4.57
N SER A 16 4.45 5.59 -5.71
CA SER A 16 3.33 5.44 -6.64
C SER A 16 2.21 4.56 -6.09
N THR A 17 2.44 3.83 -4.99
CA THR A 17 1.38 3.07 -4.30
C THR A 17 0.36 4.00 -3.65
N ASN A 18 0.74 5.25 -3.35
CA ASN A 18 -0.05 6.19 -2.55
C ASN A 18 -0.47 5.64 -1.18
N VAL A 19 0.27 4.66 -0.65
CA VAL A 19 0.01 4.06 0.67
C VAL A 19 1.30 4.12 1.45
N LEU A 20 1.21 4.51 2.72
CA LEU A 20 2.34 4.53 3.63
C LEU A 20 2.49 3.19 4.34
N LYS A 21 3.72 2.85 4.72
CA LYS A 21 3.92 1.73 5.63
C LYS A 21 3.26 2.03 6.97
N LEU A 22 2.86 0.98 7.68
CA LEU A 22 2.30 1.08 9.02
C LEU A 22 3.27 1.77 9.99
N THR A 23 4.57 1.55 9.81
CA THR A 23 5.65 2.14 10.63
C THR A 23 5.99 3.58 10.25
N THR A 24 5.41 4.13 9.18
CA THR A 24 5.71 5.51 8.77
C THR A 24 4.91 6.47 9.61
N ASP A 25 5.58 7.15 10.54
CA ASP A 25 5.04 8.24 11.35
C ASP A 25 5.71 9.58 10.97
N GLN A 26 5.42 10.65 11.72
CA GLN A 26 6.01 11.96 11.47
C GLN A 26 7.53 11.93 11.69
N GLN A 27 8.02 11.17 12.67
CA GLN A 27 9.46 11.08 12.94
C GLN A 27 10.22 10.41 11.78
N ALA A 28 9.64 9.37 11.17
CA ALA A 28 10.21 8.73 10.00
C ALA A 28 10.26 9.69 8.80
N ILE A 29 9.21 10.50 8.60
CA ILE A 29 9.16 11.51 7.54
C ILE A 29 10.21 12.61 7.78
N ASP A 30 10.27 13.14 9.00
CA ASP A 30 11.23 14.18 9.39
C ASP A 30 12.68 13.68 9.21
N SER A 31 12.94 12.42 9.59
CA SER A 31 14.26 11.80 9.41
C SER A 31 14.63 11.66 7.94
N ALA A 32 13.67 11.30 7.08
CA ALA A 32 13.89 11.23 5.64
C ALA A 32 14.13 12.62 5.02
N GLN A 33 13.40 13.64 5.47
CA GLN A 33 13.60 15.04 5.07
C GLN A 33 15.03 15.52 5.41
N GLN A 34 15.49 15.26 6.64
CA GLN A 34 16.85 15.62 7.07
C GLN A 34 17.93 14.97 6.19
N LEU A 35 17.73 13.71 5.79
CA LEU A 35 18.65 13.02 4.88
C LEU A 35 18.66 13.64 3.48
N VAL A 36 17.52 14.11 2.99
CA VAL A 36 17.41 14.80 1.69
C VAL A 36 18.14 16.16 1.73
N GLU A 37 17.98 16.91 2.81
CA GLU A 37 18.65 18.20 3.02
C GLU A 37 20.17 18.05 3.14
N ALA A 38 20.64 16.99 3.79
CA ALA A 38 22.06 16.68 3.93
C ALA A 38 22.67 15.99 2.69
N ALA A 39 21.88 15.65 1.68
CA ALA A 39 22.33 14.86 0.54
C ALA A 39 23.25 15.65 -0.40
N VAL A 40 24.51 15.21 -0.49
CA VAL A 40 25.53 15.70 -1.43
C VAL A 40 25.58 14.86 -2.71
N GLY A 41 25.99 15.46 -3.82
CA GLY A 41 26.15 14.74 -5.11
C GLY A 41 24.84 14.32 -5.79
N VAL A 42 23.70 14.76 -5.26
CA VAL A 42 22.37 14.51 -5.83
C VAL A 42 21.99 15.63 -6.78
N THR A 43 21.48 15.28 -7.96
CA THR A 43 20.99 16.27 -8.94
C THR A 43 19.74 16.96 -8.43
N GLU A 44 19.48 18.18 -8.89
CA GLU A 44 18.31 18.94 -8.46
C GLU A 44 17.00 18.24 -8.81
N ALA A 45 16.93 17.56 -9.96
CA ALA A 45 15.77 16.76 -10.34
C ALA A 45 15.50 15.60 -9.37
N VAL A 46 16.55 14.90 -8.91
CA VAL A 46 16.39 13.81 -7.93
C VAL A 46 15.99 14.38 -6.57
N ARG A 47 16.56 15.51 -6.16
CA ARG A 47 16.16 16.20 -4.92
C ARG A 47 14.70 16.65 -4.96
N ALA A 48 14.26 17.26 -6.05
CA ALA A 48 12.88 17.67 -6.24
C ALA A 48 11.89 16.48 -6.18
N ASN A 49 12.25 15.35 -6.79
CA ASN A 49 11.45 14.13 -6.72
C ASN A 49 11.36 13.57 -5.29
N MET A 50 12.47 13.58 -4.54
CA MET A 50 12.46 13.19 -3.13
C MET A 50 11.58 14.11 -2.28
N GLN A 51 11.68 15.43 -2.49
CA GLN A 51 10.86 16.41 -1.78
C GLN A 51 9.36 16.26 -2.09
N ALA A 52 9.02 15.98 -3.36
CA ALA A 52 7.64 15.70 -3.75
C ALA A 52 7.09 14.45 -3.05
N ALA A 53 7.90 13.39 -2.94
CA ALA A 53 7.52 12.20 -2.19
C ALA A 53 7.40 12.48 -0.68
N ILE A 54 8.25 13.31 -0.08
CA ILE A 54 8.06 13.73 1.33
C ILE A 54 6.74 14.46 1.53
N VAL A 55 6.43 15.45 0.70
CA VAL A 55 5.16 16.20 0.77
C VAL A 55 3.95 15.28 0.58
N GLN A 56 4.06 14.31 -0.33
CA GLN A 56 3.05 13.28 -0.51
C GLN A 56 2.89 12.43 0.77
N ALA A 57 3.98 12.02 1.40
CA ALA A 57 3.94 11.25 2.64
C ALA A 57 3.28 12.04 3.79
N GLU A 58 3.55 13.34 3.92
CA GLU A 58 2.87 14.18 4.92
C GLU A 58 1.35 14.24 4.68
N GLY A 59 0.94 14.44 3.42
CA GLY A 59 -0.47 14.46 3.04
C GLY A 59 -1.16 13.12 3.34
N LEU A 60 -0.51 12.01 3.00
CA LEU A 60 -1.03 10.67 3.27
C LEU A 60 -1.07 10.37 4.77
N LEU A 61 -0.08 10.78 5.57
CA LEU A 61 -0.10 10.59 7.02
C LEU A 61 -1.26 11.35 7.66
N LYS A 62 -1.55 12.57 7.19
CA LYS A 62 -2.70 13.34 7.65
C LYS A 62 -4.02 12.63 7.33
N VAL A 63 -4.16 12.08 6.12
CA VAL A 63 -5.36 11.34 5.72
C VAL A 63 -5.51 10.04 6.50
N ARG A 64 -4.40 9.31 6.73
CA ARG A 64 -4.39 8.02 7.46
C ARG A 64 -4.99 8.09 8.85
N ASN A 65 -4.84 9.24 9.50
CA ASN A 65 -5.38 9.52 10.82
C ASN A 65 -6.86 9.96 10.79
N THR A 66 -7.59 9.68 9.69
CA THR A 66 -9.00 10.04 9.54
C THR A 66 -9.88 8.84 9.15
N PRO A 67 -11.19 8.88 9.46
CA PRO A 67 -12.14 7.84 9.03
C PRO A 67 -12.36 7.76 7.51
N LEU A 68 -11.84 8.71 6.74
CA LEU A 68 -11.96 8.74 5.28
C LEU A 68 -10.73 8.17 4.58
N ASP A 69 -9.81 7.56 5.34
CA ASP A 69 -8.69 6.85 4.75
C ASP A 69 -9.16 5.56 4.07
N TYR A 70 -9.32 5.61 2.75
CA TYR A 70 -9.62 4.47 1.90
C TYR A 70 -8.38 3.95 1.15
N SER A 71 -7.18 4.28 1.65
CA SER A 71 -5.94 3.74 1.12
C SER A 71 -5.98 2.21 1.14
N LEU A 72 -5.60 1.59 0.04
CA LEU A 72 -5.52 0.14 -0.06
C LEU A 72 -4.29 -0.23 -0.86
N PHE A 73 -3.49 -1.10 -0.28
CA PHE A 73 -2.33 -1.71 -0.90
C PHE A 73 -2.43 -3.21 -0.70
N ALA A 74 -2.24 -3.97 -1.77
CA ALA A 74 -2.17 -5.42 -1.75
C ALA A 74 -0.78 -5.84 -2.22
N ASP A 75 -0.17 -6.78 -1.50
CA ASP A 75 1.02 -7.46 -1.99
C ASP A 75 0.67 -8.28 -3.23
N ASP A 76 1.68 -8.50 -4.06
CA ASP A 76 1.58 -9.38 -5.22
C ASP A 76 1.41 -10.83 -4.76
N ALA A 77 0.56 -11.57 -5.46
CA ALA A 77 0.25 -12.97 -5.19
C ALA A 77 0.28 -13.79 -6.48
N ASP A 78 0.79 -15.00 -6.36
CA ASP A 78 0.86 -16.00 -7.41
C ASP A 78 0.03 -17.25 -7.08
N ILE A 79 0.08 -18.27 -7.95
CA ILE A 79 -0.66 -19.53 -7.77
C ILE A 79 -0.25 -20.31 -6.52
N THR A 80 0.92 -20.05 -5.96
CA THR A 80 1.42 -20.72 -4.74
C THR A 80 1.08 -19.96 -3.47
N SER A 81 0.61 -18.72 -3.61
CA SER A 81 0.28 -17.85 -2.50
C SER A 81 -0.95 -18.40 -1.78
N THR A 82 -0.80 -18.67 -0.48
CA THR A 82 -1.89 -19.17 0.37
C THR A 82 -2.77 -18.04 0.91
N ALA A 83 -2.24 -16.82 0.93
CA ALA A 83 -2.95 -15.61 1.29
C ALA A 83 -2.42 -14.39 0.54
N ILE A 84 -3.26 -13.37 0.39
CA ILE A 84 -2.89 -12.02 -0.03
C ILE A 84 -2.86 -11.14 1.20
N THR A 85 -1.71 -10.53 1.47
CA THR A 85 -1.53 -9.54 2.54
C THR A 85 -1.54 -8.12 1.99
N GLY A 86 -1.62 -7.15 2.89
CA GLY A 86 -1.54 -5.76 2.49
C GLY A 86 -1.80 -4.78 3.63
N ILE A 87 -1.95 -3.53 3.23
CA ILE A 87 -2.22 -2.40 4.12
C ILE A 87 -3.54 -1.76 3.69
N MET A 88 -4.37 -1.41 4.65
CA MET A 88 -5.62 -0.70 4.45
C MET A 88 -5.71 0.53 5.35
N GLY A 89 -6.46 1.52 4.90
CA GLY A 89 -6.82 2.69 5.69
C GLY A 89 -7.97 2.43 6.65
N GLN A 90 -8.09 3.28 7.67
CA GLN A 90 -9.08 3.13 8.76
C GLN A 90 -10.54 3.21 8.30
N GLY A 91 -10.81 3.80 7.13
CA GLY A 91 -12.15 3.85 6.55
C GLY A 91 -12.61 2.52 5.93
N ILE A 92 -11.71 1.55 5.76
CA ILE A 92 -12.03 0.23 5.22
C ILE A 92 -12.43 -0.69 6.37
N THR A 93 -13.65 -1.23 6.28
CA THR A 93 -14.23 -2.15 7.28
C THR A 93 -14.25 -3.61 6.81
N SER A 94 -13.94 -3.86 5.54
CA SER A 94 -13.80 -5.21 4.97
C SER A 94 -12.91 -5.18 3.73
N VAL A 95 -12.07 -6.19 3.57
CA VAL A 95 -11.33 -6.46 2.32
C VAL A 95 -11.78 -7.79 1.73
N ARG A 96 -11.79 -7.89 0.41
CA ARG A 96 -12.25 -9.09 -0.31
C ARG A 96 -11.35 -9.41 -1.48
N LEU A 97 -11.13 -10.70 -1.71
CA LEU A 97 -10.49 -11.24 -2.91
C LEU A 97 -11.53 -11.36 -4.02
N LEU A 98 -11.19 -10.85 -5.20
CA LEU A 98 -11.92 -11.06 -6.43
C LEU A 98 -11.01 -11.77 -7.43
N ILE A 99 -11.56 -12.80 -8.08
CA ILE A 99 -10.94 -13.47 -9.22
C ILE A 99 -11.84 -13.24 -10.42
N ASP A 100 -11.29 -12.61 -11.46
CA ASP A 100 -12.00 -12.25 -12.68
C ASP A 100 -13.27 -11.41 -12.40
N GLY A 101 -13.18 -10.51 -11.42
CA GLY A 101 -14.27 -9.63 -10.98
C GLY A 101 -15.31 -10.28 -10.07
N ALA A 102 -15.22 -11.58 -9.77
CA ALA A 102 -16.12 -12.27 -8.85
C ALA A 102 -15.50 -12.36 -7.45
N VAL A 103 -16.24 -11.93 -6.41
CA VAL A 103 -15.83 -12.07 -5.00
C VAL A 103 -15.70 -13.56 -4.64
N LYS A 104 -14.55 -13.95 -4.08
CA LYS A 104 -14.21 -15.33 -3.70
C LYS A 104 -14.02 -15.52 -2.21
N ALA A 105 -13.40 -14.56 -1.53
CA ALA A 105 -13.10 -14.65 -0.11
C ALA A 105 -13.14 -13.28 0.56
N ASN A 106 -13.44 -13.27 1.86
CA ASN A 106 -13.28 -12.11 2.73
C ASN A 106 -11.95 -12.23 3.49
N GLY A 107 -11.32 -11.10 3.78
CA GLY A 107 -10.10 -11.04 4.59
C GLY A 107 -10.35 -10.86 6.07
N THR A 108 -9.31 -11.16 6.84
CA THR A 108 -9.16 -10.80 8.24
C THR A 108 -8.44 -9.47 8.33
N LEU A 109 -8.99 -8.56 9.14
CA LEU A 109 -8.44 -7.23 9.39
C LEU A 109 -7.73 -7.18 10.73
N ASN A 110 -6.58 -6.50 10.78
CA ASN A 110 -5.84 -6.26 12.00
C ASN A 110 -5.97 -4.79 12.42
N ALA A 111 -5.90 -4.55 13.74
CA ALA A 111 -6.06 -3.20 14.30
C ALA A 111 -4.94 -2.24 13.89
N ASP A 112 -3.79 -2.75 13.47
CA ASP A 112 -2.66 -1.96 12.97
C ASP A 112 -2.85 -1.48 11.52
N GLY A 113 -3.93 -1.90 10.84
CA GLY A 113 -4.20 -1.58 9.44
C GLY A 113 -3.64 -2.59 8.44
N SER A 114 -3.02 -3.68 8.90
CA SER A 114 -2.71 -4.82 8.03
C SER A 114 -3.94 -5.71 7.81
N TYR A 115 -3.92 -6.50 6.75
CA TYR A 115 -4.94 -7.53 6.51
C TYR A 115 -4.34 -8.79 5.88
N SER A 116 -5.10 -9.88 5.91
CA SER A 116 -4.79 -11.12 5.19
C SER A 116 -6.05 -11.74 4.61
N ILE A 117 -6.01 -12.17 3.34
CA ILE A 117 -7.12 -12.81 2.63
C ILE A 117 -6.67 -14.20 2.16
N PRO A 118 -7.30 -15.29 2.61
CA PRO A 118 -6.94 -16.62 2.10
C PRO A 118 -7.29 -16.73 0.61
N THR A 119 -6.37 -17.28 -0.18
CA THR A 119 -6.58 -17.50 -1.61
C THR A 119 -7.41 -18.75 -1.90
N ASN A 120 -7.39 -19.74 -1.00
CA ASN A 120 -8.11 -21.01 -1.11
C ASN A 120 -7.99 -21.66 -2.51
N ASP A 121 -6.79 -21.61 -3.09
CA ASP A 121 -6.48 -22.13 -4.43
C ASP A 121 -7.34 -21.56 -5.57
N PHE A 122 -7.97 -20.39 -5.38
CA PHE A 122 -8.77 -19.74 -6.41
C PHE A 122 -7.95 -19.08 -7.52
N ILE A 123 -6.66 -18.84 -7.29
CA ILE A 123 -5.76 -18.23 -8.27
C ILE A 123 -5.29 -19.33 -9.22
N THR A 124 -5.59 -19.18 -10.51
CA THR A 124 -5.12 -20.06 -11.56
C THR A 124 -4.32 -19.28 -12.61
N GLN A 125 -3.68 -20.00 -13.54
CA GLN A 125 -2.97 -19.35 -14.63
C GLN A 125 -3.92 -18.47 -15.45
N GLY A 126 -3.57 -17.19 -15.58
CA GLY A 126 -4.38 -16.20 -16.30
C GLY A 126 -5.47 -15.53 -15.46
N SER A 127 -5.67 -15.92 -14.20
CA SER A 127 -6.61 -15.23 -13.30
C SER A 127 -6.24 -13.75 -13.15
N LYS A 128 -7.26 -12.89 -13.23
CA LYS A 128 -7.14 -11.52 -12.77
C LYS A 128 -7.41 -11.48 -11.27
N VAL A 129 -6.35 -11.26 -10.50
CA VAL A 129 -6.40 -11.22 -9.02
C VAL A 129 -6.56 -9.77 -8.55
N GLU A 130 -7.66 -9.50 -7.86
CA GLU A 130 -7.99 -8.16 -7.36
C GLU A 130 -8.33 -8.24 -5.86
N VAL A 131 -7.96 -7.18 -5.14
CA VAL A 131 -8.42 -6.94 -3.77
C VAL A 131 -9.27 -5.68 -3.78
N ALA A 132 -10.46 -5.76 -3.20
CA ALA A 132 -11.33 -4.61 -3.00
C ALA A 132 -11.55 -4.33 -1.51
N GLY A 133 -11.47 -3.06 -1.14
CA GLY A 133 -11.78 -2.53 0.18
C GLY A 133 -13.17 -1.91 0.21
N TYR A 134 -13.90 -2.17 1.29
CA TYR A 134 -15.27 -1.74 1.49
C TYR A 134 -15.41 -0.92 2.76
N ASN A 135 -16.24 0.12 2.73
CA ASN A 135 -16.78 0.79 3.91
C ASN A 135 -18.25 0.37 4.05
N GLY A 136 -18.54 -0.48 5.03
CA GLY A 136 -19.82 -1.18 5.14
C GLY A 136 -20.04 -2.07 3.91
N THR A 137 -21.04 -1.72 3.09
CA THR A 137 -21.37 -2.43 1.84
C THR A 137 -20.87 -1.72 0.58
N ALA A 138 -20.36 -0.49 0.69
CA ALA A 138 -19.86 0.28 -0.44
C ALA A 138 -18.41 -0.07 -0.74
N GLU A 139 -18.10 -0.45 -1.98
CA GLU A 139 -16.71 -0.55 -2.44
C GLU A 139 -16.11 0.86 -2.53
N VAL A 140 -14.97 1.07 -1.87
CA VAL A 140 -14.29 2.37 -1.82
C VAL A 140 -12.91 2.35 -2.47
N ALA A 141 -12.32 1.15 -2.64
CA ALA A 141 -11.03 0.97 -3.28
C ALA A 141 -10.94 -0.40 -3.95
N ARG A 142 -10.18 -0.48 -5.06
CA ARG A 142 -9.82 -1.73 -5.73
C ARG A 142 -8.37 -1.66 -6.21
N LYS A 143 -7.63 -2.75 -6.01
CA LYS A 143 -6.25 -2.90 -6.45
C LYS A 143 -6.04 -4.26 -7.12
N ASN A 144 -5.26 -4.26 -8.18
CA ASN A 144 -4.76 -5.50 -8.76
C ASN A 144 -3.59 -5.98 -7.92
N SER A 145 -3.62 -7.21 -7.47
CA SER A 145 -2.42 -7.93 -7.06
C SER A 145 -1.77 -8.39 -8.36
N LYS A 146 -0.58 -7.89 -8.72
CA LYS A 146 0.04 -8.38 -9.95
C LYS A 146 0.41 -9.83 -9.72
N SER A 147 -0.17 -10.75 -10.51
CA SER A 147 0.46 -12.05 -10.62
C SER A 147 1.80 -11.82 -11.31
N GLN A 148 2.89 -11.99 -10.57
CA GLN A 148 4.20 -12.15 -11.19
C GLN A 148 4.08 -13.43 -12.01
N GLN A 149 3.81 -13.28 -13.31
CA GLN A 149 3.80 -14.39 -14.25
C GLN A 149 5.21 -15.00 -14.19
N GLN A 150 5.31 -16.20 -13.61
CA GLN A 150 6.47 -17.07 -13.82
C GLN A 150 6.42 -17.61 -15.26
#